data_AF-A0A850BQ52-F1
#
_entry.id   AF-A0A850BQ52-F1
#
_cell.length_a   1.000
_cell.length_b   1.000
_cell.length_c   1.000
_cell.angle_alpha   90.00
_cell.angle_beta   90.00
_cell.angle_gamma   90.00
#
_symmetry.space_group_name_H-M   'P 1'
#
loop_
_entity.id
_entity.type
_entity.pdbx_description
1 polymer ?
#
loop_
_entity_poly.entity_id
_entity_poly.type
_entity_poly.pdbx_seq_one_letter_code
_entity_poly.pdbx_strand_id
1 'polypeptide(L)'
;MATVKVTITLAEEDLKKVRGLVAAHKAASVAGFVQHAVTMALHDVAGWGALLAGALEETGGPLTKHERAWADGVLAGSPAKKRRRSKAA
;
A
#
# COMPACT_ATOMS: atom_id res chain seq x y z
N MET A 1 22.20 -8.16 -4.00
CA MET A 1 21.21 -7.04 -4.04
C MET A 1 21.61 -6.04 -2.96
N ALA A 2 21.62 -4.74 -3.25
CA ALA A 2 21.94 -3.72 -2.26
C ALA A 2 20.71 -3.45 -1.37
N THR A 3 20.89 -3.43 -0.05
CA THR A 3 19.84 -3.07 0.91
C THR A 3 20.03 -1.63 1.38
N VAL A 4 18.94 -0.88 1.53
CA VAL A 4 18.95 0.50 2.05
C VAL A 4 18.19 0.54 3.37
N LYS A 5 18.72 1.26 4.36
CA LYS A 5 18.01 1.51 5.63
C LYS A 5 16.96 2.59 5.43
N VAL A 6 15.76 2.35 5.96
CA VAL A 6 14.65 3.29 5.94
C VAL A 6 14.19 3.54 7.37
N THR A 7 13.95 4.81 7.71
CA THR A 7 13.30 5.20 8.96
C THR A 7 11.81 5.37 8.69
N ILE A 8 10.96 4.72 9.49
CA ILE A 8 9.51 4.77 9.36
C ILE A 8 8.86 5.09 10.71
N THR A 9 7.68 5.69 10.67
CA THR A 9 6.83 5.89 11.85
C THR A 9 5.73 4.83 11.82
N LEU A 10 5.53 4.14 12.95
CA LEU A 10 4.45 3.20 13.17
C LEU A 10 3.63 3.64 14.37
N ALA A 11 2.36 3.24 14.39
CA ALA A 11 1.52 3.36 15.58
C ALA A 11 2.18 2.62 16.77
N GLU A 12 2.08 3.20 17.96
CA GLU A 12 2.71 2.62 19.16
C GLU A 12 2.09 1.26 19.51
N GLU A 13 0.78 1.14 19.35
CA GLU A 13 0.02 -0.09 19.52
C GLU A 13 0.50 -1.21 18.59
N ASP A 14 0.88 -0.88 17.36
CA ASP A 14 1.38 -1.86 16.40
C ASP A 14 2.80 -2.28 16.75
N LEU A 15 3.66 -1.35 17.15
CA LEU A 15 4.99 -1.69 17.66
C LEU A 15 4.91 -2.61 18.89
N LYS A 16 3.93 -2.38 19.78
CA LYS A 16 3.68 -3.24 20.95
C LYS A 16 3.29 -4.67 20.53
N LYS A 17 2.39 -4.82 19.55
CA LYS A 17 2.01 -6.14 19.00
C LYS A 17 3.21 -6.86 18.39
N VAL A 18 4.02 -6.16 17.58
CA VAL A 18 5.21 -6.74 16.94
C VAL A 18 6.22 -7.21 17.99
N ARG A 19 6.46 -6.41 19.04
CA ARG A 19 7.33 -6.83 20.16
C ARG A 19 6.79 -8.08 20.86
N GLY A 20 5.47 -8.20 21.03
CA GLY A 20 4.84 -9.41 21.56
C GLY A 20 5.11 -10.65 20.70
N LEU A 21 5.07 -10.52 19.38
CA LEU A 21 5.40 -11.62 18.45
C LEU A 21 6.87 -12.03 18.53
N VAL A 22 7.78 -11.07 18.67
CA VAL A 22 9.21 -11.34 18.85
C VAL A 22 9.47 -12.05 20.19
N ALA A 23 8.85 -11.57 21.28
CA ALA A 23 8.96 -12.20 22.59
C ALA A 23 8.40 -13.64 22.60
N ALA A 24 7.38 -13.91 21.80
CA ALA A 24 6.83 -15.25 21.58
C ALA A 24 7.62 -16.09 20.57
N HIS A 25 8.80 -15.64 20.12
CA HIS A 25 9.64 -16.28 19.10
C HIS A 25 8.95 -16.55 17.75
N LYS A 26 7.86 -15.83 17.45
CA LYS A 26 7.14 -15.90 16.16
C LYS A 26 7.77 -15.00 15.08
N ALA A 27 8.69 -14.12 15.47
CA ALA A 27 9.49 -13.32 14.57
C ALA A 27 10.92 -13.17 15.14
N ALA A 28 11.93 -13.19 14.28
CA ALA A 28 13.33 -13.11 14.70
C ALA A 28 13.71 -11.73 15.29
N SER A 29 13.08 -10.65 14.80
CA SER A 29 13.25 -9.28 15.30
C SER A 29 12.14 -8.38 14.79
N VAL A 30 12.02 -7.17 15.36
CA VAL A 30 11.08 -6.14 14.87
C VAL A 30 11.39 -5.77 13.42
N ALA A 31 12.66 -5.53 13.08
CA ALA A 31 13.07 -5.19 11.72
C ALA A 31 12.78 -6.34 10.74
N GLY A 32 13.05 -7.58 11.14
CA GLY A 32 12.74 -8.77 10.33
C GLY A 32 11.24 -8.93 10.10
N PHE A 33 10.41 -8.67 11.12
CA PHE A 33 8.95 -8.67 10.95
C PHE A 33 8.50 -7.62 9.92
N VAL A 34 9.00 -6.38 10.03
CA VAL A 34 8.66 -5.31 9.09
C VAL A 34 9.12 -5.64 7.68
N GLN A 35 10.35 -6.17 7.51
CA GLN A 35 10.84 -6.61 6.20
C GLN A 35 9.95 -7.68 5.58
N HIS A 36 9.55 -8.69 6.36
CA HIS A 36 8.66 -9.73 5.89
C HIS A 36 7.28 -9.18 5.48
N ALA A 37 6.70 -8.30 6.29
CA ALA A 37 5.42 -7.66 5.99
C ALA A 37 5.48 -6.83 4.70
N VAL A 38 6.54 -6.06 4.50
CA VAL A 38 6.76 -5.28 3.26
C VAL A 38 6.88 -6.21 2.05
N THR A 39 7.64 -7.29 2.17
CA THR A 39 7.76 -8.29 1.09
C THR A 39 6.41 -8.90 0.75
N MET A 40 5.62 -9.31 1.75
CA MET A 40 4.27 -9.84 1.50
C MET A 40 3.37 -8.83 0.80
N ALA A 41 3.33 -7.59 1.27
CA ALA A 41 2.53 -6.53 0.65
C ALA A 41 2.93 -6.28 -0.82
N LEU A 42 4.23 -6.31 -1.14
CA LEU A 42 4.70 -6.19 -2.52
C LEU A 42 4.30 -7.38 -3.39
N HIS A 43 4.36 -8.60 -2.85
CA HIS A 43 3.89 -9.79 -3.55
C HIS A 43 2.39 -9.75 -3.82
N ASP A 44 1.58 -9.28 -2.86
CA ASP A 44 0.14 -9.14 -3.03
C ASP A 44 -0.19 -8.12 -4.13
N VAL A 45 0.46 -6.95 -4.12
CA VAL A 45 0.29 -5.94 -5.17
C VAL A 45 0.67 -6.49 -6.56
N ALA A 46 1.78 -7.24 -6.64
CA ALA A 46 2.20 -7.88 -7.89
C ALA A 46 1.19 -8.95 -8.35
N GLY A 47 0.65 -9.74 -7.41
CA GLY A 47 -0.38 -10.76 -7.68
C GLY A 47 -1.67 -10.14 -8.21
N TRP A 48 -2.18 -9.09 -7.56
CA TRP A 48 -3.36 -8.35 -8.04
C TRP A 48 -3.12 -7.73 -9.42
N GLY A 49 -1.93 -7.16 -9.66
CA GLY A 49 -1.57 -6.63 -10.98
C GLY A 49 -1.58 -7.69 -12.07
N ALA A 50 -1.05 -8.88 -11.79
CA ALA A 50 -1.05 -10.01 -12.73
C ALA A 50 -2.47 -10.53 -12.99
N LEU A 51 -3.29 -10.68 -11.94
CA LEU A 51 -4.70 -11.09 -12.08
C LEU A 51 -5.50 -10.09 -12.92
N LEU A 52 -5.33 -8.79 -12.65
CA LEU A 52 -5.99 -7.73 -13.42
C LEU A 52 -5.53 -7.73 -14.88
N ALA A 53 -4.23 -7.90 -15.14
CA ALA A 53 -3.72 -7.95 -16.50
C ALA A 53 -4.30 -9.13 -17.30
N GLY A 54 -4.40 -10.32 -16.69
CA GLY A 54 -5.06 -11.48 -17.31
C GLY A 54 -6.54 -11.23 -17.61
N ALA A 55 -7.27 -10.71 -16.63
CA ALA A 55 -8.70 -10.41 -16.82
C ALA A 55 -8.95 -9.34 -17.89
N LEU A 56 -8.08 -8.34 -18.00
CA LEU A 56 -8.15 -7.33 -19.05
C LEU A 56 -7.89 -7.95 -20.43
N GLU A 57 -6.87 -8.80 -20.58
CA GLU A 57 -6.60 -9.49 -21.85
C GLU A 57 -7.79 -10.33 -22.32
N GLU A 58 -8.46 -11.04 -21.40
CA GLU A 58 -9.65 -11.84 -21.70
C GLU A 58 -10.89 -11.00 -22.07
N THR A 59 -10.96 -9.73 -21.63
CA THR A 59 -12.17 -8.89 -21.76
C THR A 59 -12.05 -7.75 -22.78
N GLY A 60 -10.87 -7.52 -23.35
CA GLY A 60 -10.68 -6.50 -24.40
C GLY A 60 -9.31 -5.82 -24.45
N GLY A 61 -8.33 -6.30 -23.69
CA GLY A 61 -6.99 -5.76 -23.62
C GLY A 61 -6.81 -4.65 -22.58
N PRO A 62 -5.64 -3.98 -22.56
CA PRO A 62 -5.32 -2.98 -21.55
C PRO A 62 -6.28 -1.79 -21.53
N LEU A 63 -6.57 -1.26 -20.32
CA LEU A 63 -7.39 -0.06 -20.14
C LEU A 63 -6.89 1.11 -20.99
N THR A 64 -7.78 1.67 -21.80
CA THR A 64 -7.54 2.90 -22.54
C THR A 64 -7.40 4.09 -21.60
N LYS A 65 -6.85 5.20 -22.12
CA LYS A 65 -6.74 6.45 -21.35
C LYS A 65 -8.10 6.96 -20.87
N HIS A 66 -9.14 6.79 -21.67
CA HIS A 66 -10.49 7.22 -21.34
C HIS A 66 -11.11 6.39 -20.21
N GLU A 67 -10.98 5.07 -20.26
CA GLU A 67 -11.50 4.18 -19.22
C GLU A 67 -10.76 4.39 -17.90
N ARG A 68 -9.45 4.62 -17.95
CA ARG A 68 -8.66 4.93 -16.75
C ARG A 68 -9.10 6.25 -16.12
N ALA A 69 -9.27 7.31 -16.93
CA ALA A 69 -9.73 8.60 -16.42
C ALA A 69 -11.15 8.53 -15.82
N TRP A 70 -12.03 7.73 -16.42
CA TRP A 70 -13.35 7.44 -15.85
C TRP A 70 -13.24 6.71 -14.50
N ALA A 71 -12.44 5.64 -14.44
CA ALA A 71 -12.26 4.85 -13.22
C ALA A 71 -11.64 5.69 -12.09
N ASP A 72 -10.63 6.49 -12.39
CA ASP A 72 -10.01 7.41 -11.43
C ASP A 72 -11.04 8.41 -10.87
N GLY A 73 -11.95 8.90 -11.72
CA GLY A 73 -13.05 9.77 -11.29
C GLY A 73 -14.04 9.11 -10.33
N VAL A 74 -14.32 7.82 -10.52
CA VAL A 74 -15.19 7.04 -9.63
C VAL A 74 -14.47 6.71 -8.31
N LEU A 75 -13.20 6.32 -8.39
CA LEU A 75 -12.41 5.84 -7.24
C LEU A 75 -11.91 6.96 -6.33
N ALA A 76 -11.66 8.16 -6.85
CA ALA A 76 -11.19 9.29 -6.05
C ALA A 76 -12.19 9.74 -4.96
N GLY A 77 -13.44 9.29 -5.02
CA GLY A 77 -14.54 9.82 -4.21
C GLY A 77 -14.82 11.28 -4.60
N SER A 78 -16.02 11.78 -4.30
CA SER A 78 -16.41 13.17 -4.61
C SER A 78 -15.28 14.15 -4.23
N PRO A 79 -14.89 15.07 -5.13
CA PRO A 79 -13.69 15.90 -4.93
C PRO A 79 -13.83 16.63 -3.61
N ALA A 80 -12.94 16.33 -2.67
CA ALA A 80 -12.87 17.03 -1.40
C ALA A 80 -12.80 18.53 -1.69
N LYS A 81 -13.92 19.21 -1.43
CA LYS A 81 -14.10 20.66 -1.61
C LYS A 81 -12.89 21.33 -0.96
N LYS A 82 -11.99 21.91 -1.77
CA LYS A 82 -10.78 22.59 -1.31
C LYS A 82 -11.15 23.48 -0.12
N ARG A 83 -10.81 23.05 1.11
CA ARG A 83 -10.95 23.89 2.30
C ARG A 83 -9.98 25.05 2.09
N ARG A 84 -10.49 26.19 1.62
CA ARG A 84 -9.78 27.46 1.62
C ARG A 84 -9.37 27.71 3.07
N ARG A 85 -8.09 27.48 3.40
CA ARG A 85 -7.51 28.01 4.62
C ARG A 85 -7.56 29.53 4.48
N SER A 86 -8.51 30.16 5.15
CA SER A 86 -8.47 31.60 5.38
C SER A 86 -7.22 31.90 6.21
N LYS A 87 -6.34 32.75 5.68
CA LYS A 87 -5.28 33.40 6.46
C LYS A 87 -5.94 34.11 7.64
N ALA A 88 -5.56 33.76 8.87
CA ALA A 88 -5.76 34.61 10.02
C ALA A 88 -4.55 35.55 10.11
N ALA A 89 -4.84 36.83 10.31
CA ALA A 89 -3.92 37.95 10.44
C ALA A 89 -3.09 37.86 11.73
#